data_AF-A0A2V8QVR7-F1
#
_entry.id   AF-A0A2V8QVR7-F1
#
_cell.length_a   1.000
_cell.length_b   1.000
_cell.length_c   1.000
_cell.angle_alpha   90.00
_cell.angle_beta   90.00
_cell.angle_gamma   90.00
#
_symmetry.space_group_name_H-M   'P 1'
#
loop_
_entity.id
_entity.type
_entity.pdbx_description
1 polymer ?
#
loop_
_entity_poly.entity_id
_entity_poly.type
_entity_poly.pdbx_seq_one_letter_code
_entity_poly.pdbx_strand_id
1 'polypeptide(L)' 'MQLRNSSGAVLATLATYSNLNAAAGYAQVSFSLAAYKGQTIQIYLIGVENANQKTSFVVDDFILNVTTP' A
#
# COMPACT_ATOMS: atom_id res chain seq x y z
N MET A 1 2.08 -1.98 -3.32
CA MET A 1 0.97 -2.00 -2.34
C MET A 1 -0.31 -2.40 -3.04
N GLN A 2 -0.94 -3.46 -2.55
CA GLN A 2 -2.18 -4.00 -3.10
C GLN A 2 -3.32 -3.82 -2.10
N LEU A 3 -4.52 -3.67 -2.64
CA LEU A 3 -5.75 -3.89 -1.92
C LEU A 3 -6.25 -5.29 -2.26
N ARG A 4 -6.56 -6.10 -1.24
CA ARG A 4 -7.06 -7.46 -1.40
C ARG A 4 -8.39 -7.64 -0.68
N ASN A 5 -9.21 -8.58 -1.16
CA ASN A 5 -10.40 -9.02 -0.44
C ASN A 5 -10.02 -10.03 0.67
N SER A 6 -11.01 -10.51 1.42
CA SER A 6 -10.81 -11.49 2.51
C SER A 6 -10.28 -12.85 2.04
N SER A 7 -10.44 -13.23 0.77
CA SER A 7 -9.86 -14.45 0.20
C SER A 7 -8.44 -14.26 -0.35
N GLY A 8 -7.88 -13.04 -0.24
CA GLY A 8 -6.55 -12.71 -0.73
C GLY A 8 -6.49 -12.35 -2.23
N ALA A 9 -7.62 -12.33 -2.93
CA ALA A 9 -7.66 -11.89 -4.33
C ALA A 9 -7.39 -10.38 -4.42
N VAL A 10 -6.59 -9.97 -5.40
CA VAL A 10 -6.25 -8.56 -5.62
C VAL A 10 -7.46 -7.82 -6.20
N LEU A 11 -7.91 -6.80 -5.48
CA LEU A 11 -8.97 -5.88 -5.91
C LEU A 11 -8.41 -4.68 -6.68
N ALA A 12 -7.24 -4.19 -6.25
CA ALA A 12 -6.52 -3.09 -6.89
C ALA A 12 -5.04 -3.07 -6.51
N THR A 13 -4.22 -2.46 -7.36
CA THR A 13 -2.85 -2.05 -7.02
C THR A 13 -2.86 -0.56 -6.75
N LEU A 14 -2.61 -0.18 -5.50
CA LEU A 14 -2.65 1.23 -5.06
C LEU A 14 -1.38 1.97 -5.48
N ALA A 15 -0.22 1.31 -5.37
CA ALA A 15 1.06 1.87 -5.80
C ALA A 15 2.12 0.78 -6.05
N THR A 16 3.11 1.11 -6.87
CA THR A 16 4.34 0.34 -7.08
C THR A 16 5.52 1.28 -6.89
N TYR A 17 6.45 0.91 -5.99
CA TYR A 17 7.64 1.70 -5.68
C TYR A 17 8.91 0.90 -5.94
N SER A 18 9.97 1.60 -6.33
CA SER A 18 11.33 1.06 -6.47
C SER A 18 12.36 2.04 -5.91
N ASN A 19 13.65 1.68 -6.00
CA ASN A 19 14.75 2.61 -5.74
C ASN A 19 14.74 3.86 -6.64
N LEU A 20 14.04 3.84 -7.77
CA LEU A 20 13.82 5.04 -8.62
C LEU A 20 12.87 6.05 -7.97
N ASN A 21 12.17 5.66 -6.91
CA ASN A 21 11.26 6.51 -6.14
C ASN A 21 11.85 6.92 -4.78
N ALA A 22 13.18 6.93 -4.64
CA ALA A 22 13.83 7.34 -3.40
C ALA A 22 13.44 8.78 -3.02
N ALA A 23 13.14 8.99 -1.74
CA ALA A 23 12.86 10.30 -1.15
C ALA A 23 13.90 10.62 -0.06
N ALA A 24 14.11 11.90 0.23
CA ALA A 24 15.05 12.34 1.26
C ALA A 24 14.58 12.00 2.70
N GLY A 25 13.37 11.47 2.87
CA GLY A 25 12.75 11.10 4.13
C GLY A 25 11.34 10.56 3.92
N TYR A 26 10.54 10.49 4.99
CA TYR A 26 9.14 10.10 4.91
C TYR A 26 8.32 11.09 4.09
N ALA A 27 7.44 10.57 3.23
CA ALA A 27 6.45 11.34 2.49
C ALA A 27 5.07 10.73 2.74
N GLN A 28 4.07 11.57 3.01
CA GLN A 28 2.71 11.09 3.19
C GLN A 28 2.10 10.74 1.82
N VAL A 29 1.48 9.56 1.72
CA VAL A 29 0.74 9.11 0.54
C VAL A 29 -0.65 8.70 0.96
N SER A 30 -1.67 9.07 0.18
CA SER A 30 -3.07 8.77 0.48
C SER A 30 -3.79 8.22 -0.74
N PHE A 31 -4.70 7.28 -0.51
CA PHE A 31 -5.53 6.65 -1.54
C PHE A 31 -6.98 6.66 -1.09
N SER A 32 -7.90 7.01 -1.98
CA SER A 32 -9.33 6.88 -1.69
C SER A 32 -9.73 5.41 -1.75
N LEU A 33 -10.35 4.92 -0.68
CA LEU A 33 -10.91 3.56 -0.59
C LEU A 33 -12.45 3.55 -0.64
N ALA A 34 -13.08 4.68 -0.98
CA ALA A 34 -14.54 4.85 -0.92
C ALA A 34 -15.32 3.83 -1.79
N ALA A 35 -14.71 3.36 -2.87
CA ALA A 35 -15.28 2.32 -3.75
C ALA A 35 -15.47 0.96 -3.05
N TYR A 36 -14.78 0.74 -1.92
CA TYR A 36 -14.78 -0.51 -1.17
C TYR A 36 -15.54 -0.40 0.17
N LYS A 37 -16.35 0.65 0.34
CA LYS A 37 -17.16 0.85 1.55
C LYS A 37 -18.03 -0.38 1.86
N GLY A 38 -18.11 -0.74 3.13
CA GLY A 38 -18.89 -1.90 3.60
C GLY A 38 -18.26 -3.26 3.29
N GLN A 39 -17.06 -3.32 2.72
CA GLN A 39 -16.33 -4.56 2.47
C GLN A 39 -15.18 -4.71 3.47
N THR A 40 -14.89 -5.96 3.86
CA THR A 40 -13.64 -6.29 4.53
C THR A 40 -12.53 -6.39 3.48
N ILE A 41 -11.54 -5.52 3.60
CA ILE A 41 -10.38 -5.42 2.69
C ILE A 41 -9.08 -5.49 3.48
N GLN A 42 -8.00 -5.84 2.79
CA GLN A 42 -6.65 -5.92 3.34
C GLN A 42 -5.72 -5.02 2.54
N ILE A 43 -4.94 -4.19 3.24
CA ILE A 43 -3.78 -3.52 2.65
C ILE A 43 -2.61 -4.49 2.72
N TYR A 44 -2.05 -4.84 1.57
CA TYR A 44 -0.98 -5.82 1.44
C TYR A 44 0.27 -5.18 0.86
N LEU A 45 1.34 -5.15 1.64
CA LEU A 45 2.66 -4.69 1.23
C LEU A 45 3.46 -5.90 0.78
N ILE A 46 3.82 -5.92 -0.51
CA ILE A 46 4.60 -6.98 -1.11
C ILE A 46 5.91 -6.39 -1.64
N GLY A 47 7.03 -6.93 -1.16
CA GLY A 47 8.36 -6.65 -1.68
C GLY A 47 8.80 -7.79 -2.61
N VAL A 48 9.38 -7.43 -3.75
CA VAL A 48 10.04 -8.36 -4.65
C VAL A 48 11.44 -7.83 -4.89
N GLU A 49 12.44 -8.60 -4.47
CA GLU A 49 13.85 -8.29 -4.67
C GLU A 49 14.55 -9.47 -5.35
N ASN A 50 15.65 -9.20 -6.03
CA ASN A 50 16.57 -10.22 -6.52
C ASN A 50 17.86 -10.21 -5.67
N ALA A 51 18.80 -11.10 -5.96
CA ALA A 51 20.02 -11.25 -5.16
C ALA A 51 20.98 -10.04 -5.23
N ASN A 52 20.79 -9.14 -6.20
CA ASN A 52 21.67 -8.00 -6.47
C ASN A 52 20.97 -6.68 -6.11
N GLN A 53 21.73 -5.74 -5.54
CA GLN A 53 21.26 -4.37 -5.24
C GLN A 53 19.96 -4.34 -4.40
N LYS A 54 20.12 -4.63 -3.10
CA LYS A 54 19.03 -4.58 -2.11
C LYS A 54 18.30 -3.25 -2.14
N THR A 55 16.97 -3.30 -2.09
CA THR A 55 16.13 -2.11 -2.03
C THR A 55 15.24 -2.16 -0.80
N SER A 56 15.64 -1.46 0.26
CA SER A 56 14.84 -1.39 1.49
C SER A 56 13.80 -0.27 1.43
N PHE A 57 12.62 -0.53 2.00
CA PHE A 57 11.57 0.45 2.18
C PHE A 57 11.25 0.60 3.66
N VAL A 58 10.94 1.82 4.08
CA VAL A 58 10.35 2.12 5.38
C VAL A 58 8.94 2.65 5.18
N VAL A 59 8.03 2.25 6.06
CA VAL A 59 6.64 2.65 6.06
C VAL A 59 6.22 2.84 7.51
N ASP A 60 5.57 3.97 7.78
CA ASP A 60 5.20 4.37 9.13
C ASP A 60 3.88 5.16 9.08
N ASP A 61 3.27 5.38 10.25
CA ASP A 61 2.05 6.19 10.42
C ASP A 61 0.85 5.76 9.56
N PHE A 62 0.50 4.47 9.62
CA PHE A 62 -0.70 3.97 8.95
C PHE A 62 -1.97 4.53 9.58
N ILE A 63 -2.75 5.27 8.80
CA ILE A 63 -4.03 5.86 9.21
C ILE A 63 -5.13 5.43 8.24
N LEU A 64 -6.26 4.98 8.78
CA LEU A 64 -7.51 4.77 8.04
C LEU A 64 -8.54 5.81 8.48
N ASN A 65 -8.85 6.75 7.59
CA ASN A 65 -9.91 7.72 7.84
C ASN A 65 -11.25 7.15 7.36
N VAL A 66 -12.17 6.89 8.29
CA VAL A 66 -13.54 6.44 8.00
C VAL A 66 -14.51 7.50 8.47
N THR A 67 -15.30 8.05 7.55
CA THR A 67 -16.44 8.89 7.89
C THR A 67 -17.71 8.06 7.76
N THR A 68 -18.43 7.88 8.86
CA THR A 68 -19.82 7.44 8.80
C THR A 68 -20.68 8.66 8.47
N PRO A 69 -21.77 8.50 7.69
CA PRO A 69 -22.79 9.52 7.56
C PRO A 69 -23.33 9.99 8.91
#